data_AF-A0AAD9KRR7-F1
#
_entry.id   AF-A0AAD9KRR7-F1
#
_cell.length_a   1.000
_cell.length_b   1.000
_cell.length_c   1.000
_cell.angle_alpha   90.00
_cell.angle_beta   90.00
_cell.angle_gamma   90.00
#
_symmetry.space_group_name_H-M   'P 1'
#
loop_
_entity.id
_entity.type
_entity.pdbx_description
1 polymer ?
#
loop_
_entity_poly.entity_id
_entity_poly.type
_entity_poly.pdbx_seq_one_letter_code
_entity_poly.pdbx_strand_id
1 'polypeptide(L)'
;MPDGKYFYILSKQNGRVLEVSPDMDKGGRVWLKESFNGSSGQEVAHQLWYKDHGVGTIRCQLNDLCLDVNDNNEVIVSQFQSGRDEQQWMTAHDVIVNRVNFNKVLAVQGDTAPEGAIGVHVAKPIEGDMDQLWHYHHVPANYFYIRSELNGNVIELRPRHNVDSWLGRIVRRIKSSTSETSTDGEPHVLRLAVKSADKKGLQLWYEDRDSVLHSQFDDLVIDVSTKSASMTDQQSAATILPGSTTPRQLASINRERINCRTDSGRALSVKGYEGQDGAKIYMGPYIGHAGQHWVFEHEHYAEPPACRSLDGRCFTPHTPPICAAVSQHHTL
;
A
#
# COMPACT_ATOMS: atom_id res chain seq x y z
N MET A 1 1.27 1.55 13.15
CA MET A 1 2.01 1.37 11.89
C MET A 1 1.20 2.00 10.78
N PRO A 2 1.81 2.49 9.69
CA PRO A 2 1.06 3.00 8.55
C PRO A 2 0.20 1.89 7.92
N ASP A 3 -0.92 2.28 7.31
CA ASP A 3 -1.76 1.38 6.53
C ASP A 3 -0.97 0.83 5.34
N GLY A 4 -0.92 -0.49 5.22
CA GLY A 4 -0.29 -1.17 4.10
C GLY A 4 -1.15 -1.20 2.85
N LYS A 5 -0.52 -1.64 1.76
CA LYS A 5 -1.14 -1.91 0.47
C LYS A 5 -2.37 -2.84 0.55
N TYR A 6 -2.24 -3.90 1.34
CA TYR A 6 -3.25 -4.96 1.41
C TYR A 6 -4.33 -4.64 2.44
N PHE A 7 -5.56 -5.07 2.15
CA PHE A 7 -6.69 -4.91 3.03
C PHE A 7 -7.70 -6.04 2.86
N TYR A 8 -8.52 -6.21 3.88
CA TYR A 8 -9.71 -7.05 3.83
C TYR A 8 -10.92 -6.21 3.47
N ILE A 9 -11.86 -6.81 2.72
CA ILE A 9 -13.15 -6.21 2.39
C ILE A 9 -14.20 -6.95 3.22
N LEU A 10 -14.80 -6.27 4.20
CA LEU A 10 -15.82 -6.85 5.08
C LEU A 10 -17.19 -6.27 4.75
N SER A 11 -18.19 -7.13 4.58
CA SER A 11 -19.57 -6.65 4.42
C SER A 11 -20.07 -6.00 5.70
N LYS A 12 -20.65 -4.80 5.62
CA LYS A 12 -21.30 -4.18 6.78
C LYS A 12 -22.61 -4.86 7.17
N GLN A 13 -23.24 -5.59 6.25
CA GLN A 13 -24.49 -6.30 6.50
C GLN A 13 -24.32 -7.43 7.53
N ASN A 14 -23.21 -8.18 7.45
CA ASN A 14 -23.03 -9.41 8.24
C ASN A 14 -21.61 -9.58 8.82
N GLY A 15 -20.70 -8.64 8.59
CA GLY A 15 -19.32 -8.69 9.08
C GLY A 15 -18.43 -9.74 8.39
N ARG A 16 -18.94 -10.45 7.38
CA ARG A 16 -18.20 -11.49 6.67
C ARG A 16 -17.19 -10.91 5.69
N VAL A 17 -16.09 -11.64 5.46
CA VAL A 17 -14.97 -11.20 4.62
C VAL A 17 -15.10 -11.70 3.19
N LEU A 18 -14.76 -10.84 2.23
CA LEU A 18 -14.67 -11.17 0.81
C LEU A 18 -13.47 -12.08 0.54
N GLU A 19 -13.74 -13.24 -0.05
CA GLU A 19 -12.76 -14.32 -0.24
C GLU A 19 -12.84 -14.90 -1.65
N VAL A 20 -11.68 -15.30 -2.17
CA VAL A 20 -11.53 -16.14 -3.36
C VAL A 20 -11.31 -17.59 -2.91
N SER A 21 -11.85 -18.56 -3.63
CA SER A 21 -11.51 -19.97 -3.41
C SER A 21 -9.98 -20.21 -3.49
N PRO A 22 -9.37 -20.89 -2.51
CA PRO A 22 -7.92 -21.12 -2.51
C PRO A 22 -7.43 -21.99 -3.67
N ASP A 23 -8.30 -22.84 -4.24
CA ASP A 23 -7.93 -23.83 -5.26
C ASP A 23 -8.02 -23.31 -6.72
N MET A 24 -8.10 -21.97 -6.90
CA MET A 24 -8.41 -21.36 -8.20
C MET A 24 -7.25 -20.56 -8.79
N ASP A 25 -6.31 -21.26 -9.43
CA ASP A 25 -5.19 -20.64 -10.16
C ASP A 25 -5.63 -19.90 -11.44
N LYS A 26 -6.82 -20.21 -11.98
CA LYS A 26 -7.29 -19.72 -13.29
C LYS A 26 -8.50 -18.78 -13.22
N GLY A 27 -8.80 -18.28 -12.03
CA GLY A 27 -10.01 -17.51 -11.77
C GLY A 27 -11.09 -18.34 -11.11
N GLY A 28 -11.99 -17.66 -10.42
CA GLY A 28 -13.02 -18.33 -9.64
C GLY A 28 -14.03 -17.38 -9.03
N ARG A 29 -15.05 -17.97 -8.41
CA ARG A 29 -16.10 -17.22 -7.73
C ARG A 29 -15.54 -16.52 -6.50
N VAL A 30 -16.11 -15.36 -6.22
CA VAL A 30 -15.92 -14.59 -5.00
C VAL A 30 -17.12 -14.81 -4.10
N TRP A 31 -16.89 -15.01 -2.80
CA TRP A 31 -17.95 -15.20 -1.81
C TRP A 31 -17.60 -14.52 -0.49
N LEU A 32 -18.57 -14.52 0.42
CA LEU A 32 -18.36 -14.08 1.80
C LEU A 32 -18.22 -15.28 2.75
N LYS A 33 -17.20 -15.21 3.61
CA LYS A 33 -16.92 -16.23 4.64
C LYS A 33 -17.00 -15.65 6.05
N GLU A 34 -17.44 -16.47 7.00
CA GLU A 34 -17.61 -16.08 8.40
C GLU A 34 -16.30 -15.73 9.11
N SER A 35 -15.22 -16.45 8.78
CA SER A 35 -13.95 -16.30 9.45
C SER A 35 -13.13 -15.15 8.86
N PHE A 36 -13.14 -14.01 9.55
CA PHE A 36 -12.15 -12.95 9.38
C PHE A 36 -10.84 -13.39 10.06
N ASN A 37 -9.87 -13.86 9.26
CA ASN A 37 -8.63 -14.40 9.81
C ASN A 37 -7.61 -13.33 10.23
N GLY A 38 -7.86 -12.04 9.98
CA GLY A 38 -6.90 -11.00 10.36
C GLY A 38 -6.62 -10.89 11.86
N SER A 39 -7.43 -11.51 12.73
CA SER A 39 -7.20 -11.50 14.18
C SER A 39 -6.25 -12.60 14.67
N SER A 40 -6.01 -13.64 13.88
CA SER A 40 -5.14 -14.76 14.29
C SER A 40 -3.64 -14.49 14.03
N GLY A 41 -3.29 -13.33 13.48
CA GLY A 41 -1.95 -13.03 12.98
C GLY A 41 -1.58 -13.81 11.72
N GLN A 42 -2.46 -14.71 11.24
CA GLN A 42 -2.25 -15.45 10.01
C GLN A 42 -2.93 -14.70 8.86
N GLU A 43 -2.13 -13.95 8.11
CA GLU A 43 -2.54 -13.37 6.84
C GLU A 43 -2.89 -14.48 5.85
N VAL A 44 -4.11 -14.46 5.35
CA VAL A 44 -4.60 -15.46 4.41
C VAL A 44 -4.76 -14.80 3.04
N ALA A 45 -3.82 -15.07 2.14
CA ALA A 45 -3.68 -14.37 0.86
C ALA A 45 -4.95 -14.35 -0.02
N HIS A 46 -5.84 -15.33 0.13
CA HIS A 46 -7.11 -15.39 -0.61
C HIS A 46 -8.23 -14.51 -0.06
N GLN A 47 -8.02 -13.88 1.10
CA GLN A 47 -8.90 -12.85 1.69
C GLN A 47 -8.31 -11.44 1.58
N LEU A 48 -7.06 -11.32 1.10
CA LEU A 48 -6.35 -10.06 1.01
C LEU A 48 -6.46 -9.49 -0.39
N TRP A 49 -6.83 -8.21 -0.43
CA TRP A 49 -7.08 -7.46 -1.65
C TRP A 49 -6.17 -6.24 -1.68
N TYR A 50 -5.90 -5.74 -2.88
CA TYR A 50 -5.21 -4.47 -3.06
C TYR A 50 -5.75 -3.70 -4.26
N LYS A 51 -5.55 -2.38 -4.28
CA LYS A 51 -5.92 -1.52 -5.40
C LYS A 51 -4.73 -1.37 -6.34
N ASP A 52 -4.92 -1.73 -7.60
CA ASP A 52 -3.99 -1.38 -8.66
C ASP A 52 -4.41 -0.05 -9.27
N HIS A 53 -3.90 1.04 -8.70
CA HIS A 53 -4.24 2.40 -9.11
C HIS A 53 -3.84 2.71 -10.56
N GLY A 54 -2.86 1.98 -11.12
CA GLY A 54 -2.37 2.20 -12.48
C GLY A 54 -3.42 1.85 -13.54
N VAL A 55 -4.16 0.77 -13.32
CA VAL A 55 -5.24 0.31 -14.23
C VAL A 55 -6.64 0.43 -13.64
N GLY A 56 -6.75 0.86 -12.37
CA GLY A 56 -8.02 1.04 -11.68
C GLY A 56 -8.73 -0.27 -11.36
N THR A 57 -8.01 -1.33 -11.00
CA THR A 57 -8.60 -2.62 -10.63
C THR A 57 -8.42 -2.90 -9.13
N ILE A 58 -9.24 -3.80 -8.58
CA ILE A 58 -9.03 -4.40 -7.25
C ILE A 58 -8.58 -5.84 -7.50
N ARG A 59 -7.49 -6.27 -6.86
CA ARG A 59 -6.85 -7.57 -7.13
C ARG A 59 -6.68 -8.40 -5.87
N CYS A 60 -6.79 -9.71 -6.01
CA CYS A 60 -6.53 -10.67 -4.93
C CYS A 60 -5.02 -10.92 -4.79
N GLN A 61 -4.50 -10.92 -3.56
CA GLN A 61 -3.08 -11.16 -3.29
C GLN A 61 -2.66 -12.58 -3.65
N LEU A 62 -3.55 -13.58 -3.50
CA LEU A 62 -3.25 -14.99 -3.76
C LEU A 62 -2.70 -15.22 -5.18
N ASN A 63 -3.35 -14.66 -6.20
CA ASN A 63 -3.13 -15.03 -7.60
C ASN A 63 -3.05 -13.83 -8.56
N ASP A 64 -3.06 -12.60 -8.04
CA ASP A 64 -2.96 -11.35 -8.82
C ASP A 64 -4.11 -11.14 -9.84
N LEU A 65 -5.21 -11.89 -9.68
CA LEU A 65 -6.39 -11.78 -10.54
C LEU A 65 -7.27 -10.59 -10.13
N CYS A 66 -7.92 -9.97 -11.11
CA CYS A 66 -8.78 -8.81 -10.93
C CYS A 66 -10.17 -9.23 -10.48
N LEU A 67 -10.74 -8.50 -9.53
CA LEU A 67 -12.17 -8.51 -9.24
C LEU A 67 -12.92 -8.11 -10.51
N ASP A 68 -13.87 -8.94 -10.93
CA ASP A 68 -14.48 -8.88 -12.24
C ASP A 68 -15.96 -9.30 -12.16
N VAL A 69 -16.72 -8.95 -13.20
CA VAL A 69 -18.13 -9.30 -13.37
C VAL A 69 -18.26 -10.10 -14.66
N ASN A 70 -18.83 -11.29 -14.56
CA ASN A 70 -19.13 -12.10 -15.75
C ASN A 70 -20.48 -11.71 -16.37
N ASP A 71 -20.83 -12.34 -17.50
CA ASP A 71 -22.07 -12.07 -18.24
C ASP A 71 -23.36 -12.37 -17.44
N ASN A 72 -23.24 -13.15 -16.36
CA ASN A 72 -24.35 -13.48 -15.46
C ASN A 72 -24.47 -12.50 -14.26
N ASN A 73 -23.71 -11.39 -14.26
CA ASN A 73 -23.57 -10.46 -13.13
C ASN A 73 -23.03 -11.10 -11.84
N GLU A 74 -22.37 -12.25 -11.93
CA GLU A 74 -21.67 -12.85 -10.80
C GLU A 74 -20.30 -12.18 -10.63
N VAL A 75 -19.91 -11.98 -9.38
CA VAL A 75 -18.58 -11.46 -9.05
C VAL A 75 -17.60 -12.62 -9.03
N ILE A 76 -16.56 -12.49 -9.84
CA ILE A 76 -15.49 -13.46 -9.99
C ILE A 76 -14.13 -12.77 -9.86
N VAL A 77 -13.07 -13.57 -9.85
CA VAL A 77 -11.74 -13.09 -10.19
C VAL A 77 -11.28 -13.66 -11.52
N SER A 78 -10.67 -12.84 -12.37
CA SER A 78 -10.19 -13.24 -13.69
C SER A 78 -8.91 -12.51 -14.08
N GLN A 79 -8.25 -12.96 -15.16
CA GLN A 79 -7.06 -12.30 -15.66
C GLN A 79 -7.37 -10.87 -16.12
N PHE A 80 -6.44 -9.95 -15.87
CA PHE A 80 -6.57 -8.57 -16.32
C PHE A 80 -6.74 -8.49 -17.84
N GLN A 81 -7.75 -7.76 -18.28
CA GLN A 81 -8.04 -7.47 -19.67
C GLN A 81 -8.08 -5.95 -19.86
N SER A 82 -7.12 -5.42 -20.63
CA SER A 82 -7.02 -3.99 -20.88
C SER A 82 -8.31 -3.45 -21.52
N GLY A 83 -8.88 -2.40 -20.93
CA GLY A 83 -10.10 -1.74 -21.44
C GLY A 83 -11.39 -2.47 -21.08
N ARG A 84 -11.37 -3.51 -20.25
CA ARG A 84 -12.58 -4.16 -19.77
C ARG A 84 -13.17 -3.40 -18.59
N ASP A 85 -14.30 -2.74 -18.82
CA ASP A 85 -14.96 -1.90 -17.84
C ASP A 85 -15.39 -2.67 -16.60
N GLU A 86 -15.81 -3.94 -16.75
CA GLU A 86 -16.23 -4.84 -15.66
C GLU A 86 -15.13 -5.13 -14.63
N GLN A 87 -13.87 -4.87 -14.96
CA GLN A 87 -12.73 -5.03 -14.05
C GLN A 87 -12.32 -3.72 -13.36
N GLN A 88 -12.89 -2.59 -13.78
CA GLN A 88 -12.49 -1.28 -13.27
C GLN A 88 -13.36 -0.88 -12.08
N TRP A 89 -12.71 -0.71 -10.92
CA TRP A 89 -13.37 -0.42 -9.66
C TRP A 89 -12.73 0.77 -8.98
N MET A 90 -13.54 1.51 -8.22
CA MET A 90 -13.07 2.50 -7.28
C MET A 90 -13.83 2.36 -5.97
N THR A 91 -13.20 2.80 -4.89
CA THR A 91 -13.82 2.87 -3.57
C THR A 91 -14.23 4.30 -3.30
N ALA A 92 -15.51 4.53 -3.00
CA ALA A 92 -16.03 5.82 -2.60
C ALA A 92 -16.70 5.67 -1.24
N HIS A 93 -16.08 6.21 -0.19
CA HIS A 93 -16.47 5.95 1.20
C HIS A 93 -16.52 4.44 1.49
N ASP A 94 -17.71 3.91 1.77
CA ASP A 94 -17.96 2.50 2.10
C ASP A 94 -18.49 1.70 0.91
N VAL A 95 -18.46 2.23 -0.31
CA VAL A 95 -19.01 1.58 -1.50
C VAL A 95 -17.90 1.22 -2.47
N ILE A 96 -17.99 0.02 -3.06
CA ILE A 96 -17.17 -0.40 -4.20
C ILE A 96 -18.03 -0.22 -5.46
N VAL A 97 -17.67 0.76 -6.28
CA VAL A 97 -18.42 1.15 -7.48
C VAL A 97 -17.57 0.92 -8.71
N ASN A 98 -18.20 0.47 -9.79
CA ASN A 98 -17.53 0.34 -11.07
C ASN A 98 -17.12 1.74 -11.56
N ARG A 99 -15.85 1.89 -11.96
CA ARG A 99 -15.24 3.18 -12.30
C ARG A 99 -15.81 3.79 -13.59
N VAL A 100 -16.30 2.95 -14.50
CA VAL A 100 -16.81 3.37 -15.81
C VAL A 100 -18.33 3.46 -15.80
N ASN A 101 -19.01 2.51 -15.16
CA ASN A 101 -20.45 2.48 -14.99
C ASN A 101 -20.85 2.65 -13.52
N PHE A 102 -21.04 3.90 -13.09
CA PHE A 102 -21.39 4.24 -11.70
C PHE A 102 -22.73 3.67 -11.19
N ASN A 103 -23.55 3.05 -12.06
CA ASN A 103 -24.77 2.35 -11.66
C ASN A 103 -24.54 0.88 -11.27
N LYS A 104 -23.30 0.39 -11.35
CA LYS A 104 -22.92 -0.96 -10.93
C LYS A 104 -22.12 -0.87 -9.63
N VAL A 105 -22.65 -1.44 -8.56
CA VAL A 105 -21.95 -1.55 -7.27
C VAL A 105 -21.82 -2.99 -6.82
N LEU A 106 -20.79 -3.26 -6.04
CA LEU A 106 -20.61 -4.56 -5.40
C LEU A 106 -21.63 -4.71 -4.26
N ALA A 107 -22.42 -5.79 -4.29
CA ALA A 107 -23.43 -6.05 -3.28
C ALA A 107 -23.46 -7.52 -2.85
N VAL A 108 -23.86 -7.74 -1.60
CA VAL A 108 -24.08 -9.08 -1.05
C VAL A 108 -25.35 -9.69 -1.65
N GLN A 109 -25.27 -10.90 -2.17
CA GLN A 109 -26.46 -11.62 -2.65
C GLN A 109 -27.27 -12.12 -1.44
N GLY A 110 -28.54 -11.73 -1.34
CA GLY A 110 -29.38 -12.00 -0.17
C GLY A 110 -29.65 -13.48 0.15
N ASP A 111 -29.38 -14.40 -0.79
CA ASP A 111 -29.59 -15.83 -0.60
C ASP A 111 -28.29 -16.54 -0.19
N THR A 112 -28.38 -17.33 0.89
CA THR A 112 -27.31 -18.25 1.29
C THR A 112 -27.10 -19.32 0.21
N ALA A 113 -25.88 -19.45 -0.31
CA ALA A 113 -25.53 -20.57 -1.16
C ALA A 113 -25.58 -21.90 -0.35
N PRO A 114 -25.67 -23.07 -1.03
CA PRO A 114 -25.87 -24.36 -0.37
C PRO A 114 -24.82 -24.76 0.67
N GLU A 115 -23.67 -24.10 0.68
CA GLU A 115 -22.52 -24.40 1.54
C GLU A 115 -22.30 -23.34 2.64
N GLY A 116 -23.29 -22.48 2.90
CA GLY A 116 -23.19 -21.39 3.89
C GLY A 116 -22.36 -20.20 3.42
N ALA A 117 -21.71 -20.31 2.25
CA ALA A 117 -21.13 -19.19 1.53
C ALA A 117 -22.25 -18.24 1.06
N ILE A 118 -22.04 -16.94 1.18
CA ILE A 118 -22.96 -15.94 0.62
C ILE A 118 -22.35 -15.43 -0.68
N GLY A 119 -23.11 -15.50 -1.76
CA GLY A 119 -22.69 -14.99 -3.06
C GLY A 119 -22.49 -13.48 -3.03
N VAL A 120 -21.66 -12.98 -3.94
CA VAL A 120 -21.53 -11.55 -4.19
C VAL A 120 -21.93 -11.30 -5.63
N HIS A 121 -22.76 -10.29 -5.84
CA HIS A 121 -23.28 -9.94 -7.14
C HIS A 121 -23.08 -8.45 -7.39
N VAL A 122 -23.38 -8.04 -8.62
CA VAL A 122 -23.47 -6.61 -8.93
C VAL A 122 -24.91 -6.17 -8.77
N ALA A 123 -25.14 -5.25 -7.84
CA ALA A 123 -26.42 -4.60 -7.69
C ALA A 123 -26.62 -3.51 -8.76
N LYS A 124 -27.89 -3.08 -8.89
CA LYS A 124 -28.28 -1.89 -9.64
C LYS A 124 -27.84 -0.63 -8.84
N PRO A 125 -28.29 0.61 -9.15
CA PRO A 125 -27.59 1.83 -8.70
C PRO A 125 -27.46 1.90 -7.18
N ILE A 126 -26.54 2.76 -6.71
CA ILE A 126 -26.32 2.99 -5.28
C ILE A 126 -27.66 3.33 -4.61
N GLU A 127 -28.13 2.43 -3.78
CA GLU A 127 -29.34 2.57 -2.96
C GLU A 127 -28.97 2.94 -1.52
N GLY A 128 -27.72 2.65 -1.11
CA GLY A 128 -27.23 2.91 0.24
C GLY A 128 -27.63 1.82 1.24
N ASP A 129 -28.15 0.70 0.75
CA ASP A 129 -28.53 -0.44 1.55
C ASP A 129 -27.30 -1.17 2.12
N MET A 130 -27.48 -1.82 3.27
CA MET A 130 -26.39 -2.44 4.04
C MET A 130 -25.62 -3.52 3.26
N ASP A 131 -26.26 -4.17 2.30
CA ASP A 131 -25.67 -5.15 1.40
C ASP A 131 -24.71 -4.53 0.37
N GLN A 132 -24.78 -3.21 0.14
CA GLN A 132 -23.87 -2.45 -0.74
C GLN A 132 -22.71 -1.78 0.02
N LEU A 133 -22.71 -1.87 1.36
CA LEU A 133 -21.73 -1.19 2.21
C LEU A 133 -20.63 -2.13 2.70
N TRP A 134 -19.40 -1.63 2.67
CA TRP A 134 -18.18 -2.37 2.93
C TRP A 134 -17.29 -1.63 3.93
N HIS A 135 -16.62 -2.38 4.80
CA HIS A 135 -15.56 -1.89 5.66
C HIS A 135 -14.20 -2.38 5.14
N TYR A 136 -13.23 -1.48 5.06
CA TYR A 136 -11.87 -1.80 4.66
C TYR A 136 -10.99 -1.88 5.88
N HIS A 137 -10.48 -3.08 6.17
CA HIS A 137 -9.54 -3.27 7.25
C HIS A 137 -8.14 -3.45 6.67
N HIS A 138 -7.34 -2.38 6.70
CA HIS A 138 -5.97 -2.39 6.17
C HIS A 138 -5.04 -3.21 7.06
N VAL A 139 -4.22 -4.03 6.41
CA VAL A 139 -3.10 -4.71 7.07
C VAL A 139 -1.99 -3.68 7.30
N PRO A 140 -1.24 -3.75 8.42
CA PRO A 140 -0.06 -2.91 8.60
C PRO A 140 0.92 -3.00 7.43
N ALA A 141 1.60 -1.91 7.11
CA ALA A 141 2.57 -1.92 6.02
C ALA A 141 3.75 -2.85 6.31
N ASN A 142 4.12 -3.67 5.31
CA ASN A 142 5.30 -4.51 5.36
C ASN A 142 6.54 -3.71 4.93
N TYR A 143 7.58 -3.75 5.78
CA TYR A 143 8.85 -3.11 5.47
C TYR A 143 9.76 -4.04 4.65
N PHE A 144 10.49 -3.47 3.70
CA PHE A 144 11.39 -4.19 2.81
C PHE A 144 12.58 -3.34 2.40
N TYR A 145 13.65 -4.00 1.98
CA TYR A 145 14.74 -3.38 1.24
C TYR A 145 14.41 -3.41 -0.26
N ILE A 146 14.74 -2.34 -0.98
CA ILE A 146 14.69 -2.31 -2.44
C ILE A 146 16.10 -2.61 -2.95
N ARG A 147 16.36 -3.86 -3.33
CA ARG A 147 17.70 -4.34 -3.73
C ARG A 147 17.87 -4.30 -5.25
N SER A 148 18.96 -3.74 -5.73
CA SER A 148 19.30 -3.73 -7.16
C SER A 148 19.78 -5.11 -7.62
N GLU A 149 19.27 -5.59 -8.76
CA GLU A 149 19.78 -6.80 -9.40
C GLU A 149 21.18 -6.63 -10.00
N LEU A 150 21.61 -5.38 -10.21
CA LEU A 150 22.94 -5.07 -10.76
C LEU A 150 24.09 -5.57 -9.87
N ASN A 151 23.95 -5.46 -8.55
CA ASN A 151 25.05 -5.66 -7.60
C ASN A 151 24.61 -6.14 -6.20
N GLY A 152 23.31 -6.27 -5.92
CA GLY A 152 22.80 -6.63 -4.60
C GLY A 152 22.82 -5.50 -3.57
N ASN A 153 23.19 -4.27 -3.95
CA ASN A 153 23.08 -3.09 -3.08
C ASN A 153 21.62 -2.64 -2.97
N VAL A 154 21.29 -1.93 -1.89
CA VAL A 154 19.93 -1.47 -1.60
C VAL A 154 19.79 0.04 -1.80
N ILE A 155 18.56 0.51 -2.02
CA ILE A 155 18.24 1.94 -2.03
C ILE A 155 18.35 2.49 -0.60
N GLU A 156 19.22 3.49 -0.43
CA GLU A 156 19.43 4.21 0.83
C GLU A 156 19.04 5.69 0.67
N LEU A 157 18.32 6.19 1.67
CA LEU A 157 18.07 7.60 1.90
C LEU A 157 19.32 8.26 2.50
N ARG A 158 20.05 9.08 1.73
CA ARG A 158 21.18 9.86 2.25
C ARG A 158 20.82 11.33 2.45
N PRO A 159 21.15 11.93 3.61
CA PRO A 159 21.16 13.38 3.73
C PRO A 159 22.20 13.96 2.74
N ARG A 160 21.92 15.13 2.17
CA ARG A 160 22.84 15.77 1.20
C ARG A 160 24.17 16.24 1.82
N HIS A 161 24.26 16.33 3.14
CA HIS A 161 25.46 16.77 3.87
C HIS A 161 26.05 15.68 4.75
N ASN A 162 27.37 15.75 4.90
CA ASN A 162 28.19 14.82 5.67
C ASN A 162 27.77 14.79 7.15
N VAL A 163 27.91 13.60 7.75
CA VAL A 163 27.22 13.11 8.94
C VAL A 163 27.62 13.82 10.25
N ASP A 164 28.63 14.69 10.22
CA ASP A 164 29.13 15.40 11.41
C ASP A 164 28.13 16.41 12.00
N SER A 165 27.02 16.70 11.30
CA SER A 165 25.92 17.53 11.81
C SER A 165 24.64 16.75 12.19
N TRP A 166 24.62 15.41 12.09
CA TRP A 166 23.42 14.61 12.34
C TRP A 166 22.94 14.68 13.80
N LEU A 167 23.88 14.62 14.76
CA LEU A 167 23.59 14.91 16.17
C LEU A 167 23.07 16.33 16.39
N GLY A 168 23.56 17.30 15.59
CA GLY A 168 23.10 18.69 15.63
C GLY A 168 21.63 18.86 15.23
N ARG A 169 21.09 18.00 14.36
CA ARG A 169 19.67 18.01 13.97
C ARG A 169 18.76 17.37 15.02
N ILE A 170 19.17 16.28 15.67
CA ILE A 170 18.43 15.70 16.80
C ILE A 170 18.33 16.72 17.95
N VAL A 171 19.43 17.42 18.25
CA VAL A 171 19.45 18.48 19.27
C VAL A 171 18.58 19.67 18.86
N ARG A 172 18.47 20.01 17.58
CA ARG A 172 17.53 21.06 17.10
C ARG A 172 16.06 20.61 17.18
N ARG A 173 15.73 19.37 16.81
CA ARG A 173 14.34 18.86 16.86
C ARG A 173 13.80 18.80 18.30
N ILE A 174 14.67 18.58 19.29
CA ILE A 174 14.32 18.67 20.73
C ILE A 174 14.17 20.12 21.20
N LYS A 175 14.85 21.09 20.56
CA LYS A 175 14.83 22.51 20.95
C LYS A 175 13.80 23.37 20.20
N SER A 176 13.31 22.94 19.03
CA SER A 176 12.44 23.74 18.15
C SER A 176 10.96 23.31 18.20
N SER A 177 10.39 23.13 19.40
CA SER A 177 8.93 23.10 19.58
C SER A 177 8.28 24.49 19.39
N THR A 178 9.06 25.50 19.00
CA THR A 178 8.61 26.83 18.60
C THR A 178 8.63 26.96 17.08
N SER A 179 7.52 27.47 16.56
CA SER A 179 7.07 27.41 15.17
C SER A 179 7.89 28.27 14.18
N GLU A 180 9.10 27.85 13.83
CA GLU A 180 9.83 28.41 12.69
C GLU A 180 9.79 27.45 11.50
N THR A 181 9.04 27.84 10.46
CA THR A 181 9.03 27.21 9.14
C THR A 181 10.33 27.53 8.40
N SER A 182 11.42 26.84 8.77
CA SER A 182 12.70 26.91 8.07
C SER A 182 12.58 26.19 6.71
N THR A 183 12.60 26.94 5.62
CA THR A 183 12.55 26.44 4.23
C THR A 183 13.90 25.98 3.66
N ASP A 184 15.00 26.02 4.44
CA ASP A 184 16.36 25.74 3.94
C ASP A 184 16.79 24.26 4.09
N GLY A 185 15.83 23.34 4.16
CA GLY A 185 16.09 21.91 4.15
C GLY A 185 16.52 21.43 2.77
N GLU A 186 17.83 21.41 2.50
CA GLU A 186 18.40 20.74 1.32
C GLU A 186 17.86 19.30 1.18
N PRO A 187 17.34 18.91 -0.01
CA PRO A 187 16.61 17.66 -0.19
C PRO A 187 17.50 16.44 0.02
N HIS A 188 16.91 15.40 0.61
CA HIS A 188 17.54 14.08 0.68
C HIS A 188 17.76 13.50 -0.72
N VAL A 189 18.78 12.65 -0.87
CA VAL A 189 19.12 12.01 -2.14
C VAL A 189 19.09 10.49 -2.01
N LEU A 190 18.59 9.82 -3.05
CA LEU A 190 18.60 8.37 -3.16
C LEU A 190 19.94 7.89 -3.72
N ARG A 191 20.56 6.93 -3.05
CA ARG A 191 21.81 6.29 -3.47
C ARG A 191 21.70 4.76 -3.35
N LEU A 192 22.48 4.05 -4.13
CA LEU A 192 22.78 2.66 -3.80
C LEU A 192 23.70 2.60 -2.59
N ALA A 193 23.48 1.63 -1.71
CA ALA A 193 24.37 1.36 -0.61
C ALA A 193 24.46 -0.13 -0.30
N VAL A 194 25.56 -0.55 0.30
CA VAL A 194 25.63 -1.89 0.91
C VAL A 194 24.58 -2.00 2.01
N LYS A 195 23.79 -3.08 1.98
CA LYS A 195 22.79 -3.39 3.01
C LYS A 195 23.46 -3.50 4.37
N SER A 196 22.94 -2.78 5.36
CA SER A 196 23.57 -2.70 6.68
C SER A 196 22.56 -2.54 7.82
N ALA A 197 22.72 -3.32 8.89
CA ALA A 197 21.79 -3.34 10.01
C ALA A 197 21.79 -2.04 10.83
N ASP A 198 22.93 -1.34 10.92
CA ASP A 198 23.08 -0.04 11.57
C ASP A 198 22.38 1.11 10.81
N LYS A 199 22.12 0.91 9.51
CA LYS A 199 21.46 1.88 8.62
C LYS A 199 20.04 1.47 8.26
N LYS A 200 19.47 0.48 8.94
CA LYS A 200 18.14 -0.07 8.65
C LYS A 200 17.06 1.00 8.47
N GLY A 201 17.01 2.01 9.34
CA GLY A 201 16.05 3.10 9.22
C GLY A 201 16.13 3.90 7.91
N LEU A 202 17.33 4.02 7.31
CA LEU A 202 17.57 4.73 6.05
C LEU A 202 17.42 3.84 4.81
N GLN A 203 17.38 2.51 4.99
CA GLN A 203 17.39 1.53 3.91
C GLN A 203 16.07 0.76 3.80
N LEU A 204 15.19 0.87 4.80
CA LEU A 204 13.86 0.28 4.78
C LEU A 204 12.83 1.21 4.14
N TRP A 205 12.00 0.58 3.34
CA TRP A 205 10.89 1.18 2.62
C TRP A 205 9.62 0.41 2.92
N TYR A 206 8.48 1.03 2.71
CA TYR A 206 7.19 0.35 2.73
C TYR A 206 6.29 0.89 1.62
N GLU A 207 5.31 0.09 1.21
CA GLU A 207 4.27 0.48 0.25
C GLU A 207 2.96 0.72 1.03
N ASP A 208 2.40 1.93 0.90
CA ASP A 208 1.13 2.28 1.55
C ASP A 208 -0.10 1.79 0.74
N ARG A 209 -1.29 2.09 1.25
CA ARG A 209 -2.59 1.79 0.62
C ARG A 209 -2.80 2.42 -0.78
N ASP A 210 -2.05 3.47 -1.08
CA ASP A 210 -2.11 4.21 -2.35
C ASP A 210 -0.98 3.78 -3.31
N SER A 211 -0.29 2.69 -2.97
CA SER A 211 0.86 2.13 -3.69
C SER A 211 2.06 3.08 -3.78
N VAL A 212 2.21 3.94 -2.76
CA VAL A 212 3.32 4.89 -2.65
C VAL A 212 4.46 4.26 -1.86
N LEU A 213 5.69 4.46 -2.32
CA LEU A 213 6.90 4.03 -1.62
C LEU A 213 7.39 5.10 -0.64
N HIS A 214 7.36 4.74 0.64
CA HIS A 214 7.78 5.58 1.76
C HIS A 214 9.04 5.03 2.42
N SER A 215 9.90 5.93 2.86
CA SER A 215 11.06 5.59 3.71
C SER A 215 10.63 5.43 5.16
N GLN A 216 11.25 4.50 5.88
CA GLN A 216 10.98 4.31 7.30
C GLN A 216 11.47 5.50 8.15
N PHE A 217 12.59 6.13 7.77
CA PHE A 217 13.29 7.13 8.59
C PHE A 217 12.48 8.39 8.91
N ASP A 218 11.65 8.89 7.99
CA ASP A 218 10.90 10.15 8.15
C ASP A 218 9.64 10.18 7.25
N ASP A 219 9.13 9.01 6.85
CA ASP A 219 7.94 8.91 5.98
C ASP A 219 8.05 9.68 4.66
N LEU A 220 9.28 9.73 4.13
CA LEU A 220 9.56 10.47 2.91
C LEU A 220 9.33 9.58 1.70
N VAL A 221 8.77 10.16 0.65
CA VAL A 221 8.35 9.43 -0.56
C VAL A 221 9.38 9.50 -1.68
N ILE A 222 9.47 8.43 -2.48
CA ILE A 222 10.21 8.46 -3.75
C ILE A 222 9.38 9.24 -4.77
N ASP A 223 9.90 10.39 -5.21
CA ASP A 223 9.26 11.23 -6.23
C ASP A 223 10.19 11.51 -7.41
N VAL A 224 9.63 11.91 -8.54
CA VAL A 224 10.37 12.24 -9.76
C VAL A 224 10.27 13.74 -9.99
N SER A 225 11.40 14.44 -9.87
CA SER A 225 11.44 15.86 -10.20
C SER A 225 11.10 16.06 -11.69
N THR A 226 10.01 16.78 -11.96
CA THR A 226 9.63 17.21 -13.32
C THR A 226 10.44 18.43 -13.79
N LYS A 227 11.32 18.99 -12.95
CA LYS A 227 12.07 20.22 -13.21
C LYS A 227 13.24 20.08 -14.22
N SER A 228 13.20 19.12 -15.13
CA SER A 228 14.11 19.15 -16.30
C SER A 228 13.50 20.06 -17.36
N ALA A 229 13.92 21.34 -17.37
CA ALA A 229 13.54 22.32 -18.39
C ALA A 229 14.32 22.16 -19.72
N SER A 230 15.13 21.11 -19.86
CA SER A 230 15.89 20.83 -21.08
C SER A 230 15.51 19.48 -21.66
N MET A 231 14.84 19.51 -22.81
CA MET A 231 14.49 18.30 -23.58
C MET A 231 15.70 17.46 -24.02
N THR A 232 16.94 17.95 -23.87
CA THR A 232 18.14 17.23 -24.31
C THR A 232 18.67 16.24 -23.27
N ASP A 233 18.31 16.37 -21.98
CA ASP A 233 18.67 15.41 -20.94
C ASP A 233 17.43 14.64 -20.50
N GLN A 234 17.25 13.42 -21.05
CA GLN A 234 16.16 12.49 -20.71
C GLN A 234 16.25 11.89 -19.29
N GLN A 235 17.03 12.50 -18.39
CA GLN A 235 17.26 12.02 -17.04
C GLN A 235 16.74 13.01 -16.01
N SER A 236 15.85 12.56 -15.13
CA SER A 236 15.40 13.33 -13.96
C SER A 236 15.97 12.70 -12.70
N ALA A 237 16.53 13.51 -11.81
CA ALA A 237 16.88 13.02 -10.48
C ALA A 237 15.62 12.55 -9.76
N ALA A 238 15.69 11.37 -9.15
CA ALA A 238 14.69 10.96 -8.18
C ALA A 238 14.89 11.84 -6.93
N THR A 239 13.83 12.55 -6.56
CA THR A 239 13.78 13.48 -5.43
C THR A 239 12.90 12.91 -4.35
N ILE A 240 13.02 13.47 -3.16
CA ILE A 240 12.28 13.03 -2.00
C ILE A 240 11.50 14.22 -1.48
N LEU A 241 10.18 14.07 -1.39
CA LEU A 241 9.28 15.10 -0.90
C LEU A 241 8.73 14.73 0.48
N PRO A 242 8.59 15.69 1.41
CA PRO A 242 7.85 15.46 2.63
C PRO A 242 6.36 15.33 2.30
N GLY A 243 5.76 14.17 2.61
CA GLY A 243 4.31 13.95 2.73
C GLY A 243 3.40 14.65 1.70
N SER A 244 3.84 14.78 0.45
CA SER A 244 3.08 15.51 -0.56
C SER A 244 1.77 14.77 -0.81
N THR A 245 0.65 15.38 -0.39
CA THR A 245 -0.70 14.96 -0.74
C THR A 245 -1.04 15.20 -2.21
N THR A 246 -0.14 15.84 -2.97
CA THR A 246 -0.34 15.95 -4.42
C THR A 246 -0.01 14.61 -5.10
N PRO A 247 -0.93 14.04 -5.91
CA PRO A 247 -0.83 12.67 -6.46
C PRO A 247 0.23 12.49 -7.55
N ARG A 248 1.23 13.38 -7.60
CA ARG A 248 2.26 13.37 -8.63
C ARG A 248 3.34 12.34 -8.37
N GLN A 249 3.22 11.50 -7.34
CA GLN A 249 4.15 10.42 -7.12
C GLN A 249 4.01 9.37 -8.20
N LEU A 250 5.08 9.30 -8.99
CA LEU A 250 5.12 8.50 -10.19
C LEU A 250 5.61 7.10 -9.92
N ALA A 251 6.11 6.72 -8.74
CA ALA A 251 6.59 5.34 -8.56
C ALA A 251 5.41 4.35 -8.45
N SER A 252 5.37 3.31 -9.29
CA SER A 252 4.57 2.10 -9.04
C SER A 252 5.44 0.85 -9.16
N ILE A 253 5.23 -0.10 -8.25
CA ILE A 253 5.90 -1.40 -8.32
C ILE A 253 5.19 -2.26 -9.35
N ASN A 254 5.92 -2.72 -10.35
CA ASN A 254 5.48 -3.76 -11.27
C ASN A 254 6.51 -4.89 -11.26
N ARG A 255 6.27 -5.87 -10.38
CA ARG A 255 7.12 -7.06 -10.14
C ARG A 255 8.57 -6.69 -9.81
N GLU A 256 9.39 -6.55 -10.84
CA GLU A 256 10.84 -6.30 -10.77
C GLU A 256 11.20 -4.84 -11.09
N ARG A 257 10.22 -3.96 -11.29
CA ARG A 257 10.44 -2.58 -11.75
C ARG A 257 9.71 -1.57 -10.89
N ILE A 258 10.32 -0.39 -10.78
CA ILE A 258 9.68 0.79 -10.20
C ILE A 258 9.51 1.79 -11.34
N ASN A 259 8.29 1.87 -11.89
CA ASN A 259 7.98 2.68 -13.07
C ASN A 259 7.48 4.06 -12.69
N CYS A 260 7.51 5.00 -13.64
CA CYS A 260 6.85 6.29 -13.56
C CYS A 260 5.37 6.20 -13.99
N ARG A 261 4.40 6.53 -13.13
CA ARG A 261 2.95 6.37 -13.33
C ARG A 261 2.42 7.28 -14.44
N THR A 262 3.01 8.47 -14.62
CA THR A 262 2.63 9.38 -15.71
C THR A 262 3.45 9.18 -16.98
N ASP A 263 4.49 8.34 -16.94
CA ASP A 263 5.34 8.05 -18.09
C ASP A 263 5.81 6.59 -18.01
N SER A 264 4.98 5.68 -18.51
CA SER A 264 5.24 4.24 -18.49
C SER A 264 6.51 3.83 -19.25
N GLY A 265 7.09 4.72 -20.05
CA GLY A 265 8.37 4.52 -20.71
C GLY A 265 9.57 4.73 -19.80
N ARG A 266 9.39 5.20 -18.56
CA ARG A 266 10.47 5.51 -17.62
C ARG A 266 10.44 4.63 -16.38
N ALA A 267 11.64 4.25 -15.92
CA ALA A 267 11.86 3.43 -14.74
C ALA A 267 12.99 3.97 -13.86
N LEU A 268 12.90 3.67 -12.57
CA LEU A 268 13.93 3.95 -11.58
C LEU A 268 15.20 3.17 -11.96
N SER A 269 16.32 3.87 -12.00
CA SER A 269 17.56 3.39 -12.61
C SER A 269 18.79 3.86 -11.84
N VAL A 270 19.84 3.04 -11.84
CA VAL A 270 21.17 3.39 -11.33
C VAL A 270 21.91 4.23 -12.38
N LYS A 271 22.33 5.45 -12.02
CA LYS A 271 22.97 6.39 -12.95
C LYS A 271 24.25 5.79 -13.52
N GLY A 272 24.34 5.78 -14.86
CA GLY A 272 25.48 5.20 -15.58
C GLY A 272 25.63 3.69 -15.40
N TYR A 273 24.67 3.02 -14.75
CA TYR A 273 24.74 1.61 -14.40
C TYR A 273 25.99 1.25 -13.57
N GLU A 274 26.46 2.20 -12.78
CA GLU A 274 27.61 2.00 -11.90
C GLU A 274 27.20 1.15 -10.70
N GLY A 275 27.75 -0.06 -10.59
CA GLY A 275 27.47 -0.99 -9.48
C GLY A 275 28.14 -0.63 -8.14
N GLN A 276 28.65 0.59 -7.96
CA GLN A 276 29.39 0.97 -6.77
C GLN A 276 28.49 1.51 -5.63
N ASP A 277 28.95 1.40 -4.38
CA ASP A 277 28.32 2.08 -3.25
C ASP A 277 28.29 3.60 -3.49
N GLY A 278 27.16 4.23 -3.17
CA GLY A 278 26.96 5.66 -3.39
C GLY A 278 26.57 6.02 -4.83
N ALA A 279 26.36 5.06 -5.73
CA ALA A 279 25.84 5.36 -7.08
C ALA A 279 24.49 6.11 -6.99
N LYS A 280 24.29 7.09 -7.86
CA LYS A 280 23.05 7.90 -7.88
C LYS A 280 21.90 7.10 -8.44
N ILE A 281 20.70 7.32 -7.91
CA ILE A 281 19.46 6.76 -8.46
C ILE A 281 18.69 7.89 -9.18
N TYR A 282 18.14 7.59 -10.34
CA TYR A 282 17.41 8.54 -11.18
C TYR A 282 16.24 7.86 -11.90
N MET A 283 15.38 8.64 -12.54
CA MET A 283 14.31 8.15 -13.41
C MET A 283 14.70 8.38 -14.87
N GLY A 284 14.78 7.31 -15.67
CA GLY A 284 15.20 7.37 -17.08
C GLY A 284 14.43 6.40 -17.97
N PRO A 285 14.62 6.44 -19.30
CA PRO A 285 13.98 5.51 -20.23
C PRO A 285 14.25 4.06 -19.85
N TYR A 286 13.22 3.22 -19.90
CA TYR A 286 13.36 1.79 -19.65
C TYR A 286 14.01 1.11 -20.86
N ILE A 287 15.20 0.55 -20.66
CA ILE A 287 15.97 -0.17 -21.69
C ILE A 287 16.23 -1.64 -21.31
N GLY A 288 15.72 -2.09 -20.16
CA GLY A 288 15.87 -3.47 -19.69
C GLY A 288 17.24 -3.84 -19.14
N HIS A 289 18.05 -2.87 -18.75
CA HIS A 289 19.31 -3.12 -18.08
C HIS A 289 19.09 -3.54 -16.61
N ALA A 290 19.94 -4.41 -16.05
CA ALA A 290 19.84 -4.90 -14.66
C ALA A 290 19.84 -3.77 -13.61
N GLY A 291 20.45 -2.63 -13.92
CA GLY A 291 20.37 -1.41 -13.10
C GLY A 291 19.00 -0.74 -13.06
N GLN A 292 17.98 -1.29 -13.73
CA GLN A 292 16.58 -0.89 -13.70
C GLN A 292 15.67 -1.98 -13.10
N HIS A 293 16.27 -3.08 -12.64
CA HIS A 293 15.56 -4.21 -12.04
C HIS A 293 15.84 -4.25 -10.54
N TRP A 294 14.78 -4.52 -9.77
CA TRP A 294 14.75 -4.38 -8.33
C TRP A 294 14.06 -5.59 -7.70
N VAL A 295 14.65 -6.10 -6.62
CA VAL A 295 14.10 -7.16 -5.77
C VAL A 295 13.65 -6.56 -4.45
N PHE A 296 12.42 -6.86 -4.04
CA PHE A 296 11.88 -6.43 -2.76
C PHE A 296 12.18 -7.49 -1.70
N GLU A 297 13.22 -7.25 -0.91
CA GLU A 297 13.60 -8.15 0.18
C GLU A 297 12.82 -7.77 1.44
N HIS A 298 11.71 -8.47 1.67
CA HIS A 298 10.91 -8.29 2.88
C HIS A 298 11.70 -8.66 4.11
N GLU A 299 11.66 -7.78 5.11
CA GLU A 299 12.19 -8.12 6.40
C GLU A 299 11.17 -8.93 7.16
N HIS A 300 11.55 -10.13 7.61
CA HIS A 300 10.77 -10.84 8.60
C HIS A 300 10.84 -10.05 9.91
N TYR A 301 9.90 -9.14 10.09
CA TYR A 301 9.61 -8.64 11.42
C TYR A 301 9.08 -9.84 12.20
N ALA A 302 9.92 -10.39 13.08
CA ALA A 302 9.37 -11.00 14.26
C ALA A 302 8.50 -9.91 14.90
N GLU A 303 7.19 -10.16 15.05
CA GLU A 303 6.32 -9.22 15.74
C GLU A 303 7.05 -8.77 17.01
N PRO A 304 7.19 -7.45 17.26
CA PRO A 304 7.76 -7.01 18.52
C PRO A 304 6.98 -7.76 19.61
N PRO A 305 7.65 -8.45 20.54
CA PRO A 305 6.97 -9.32 21.49
C PRO A 305 5.82 -8.53 22.08
N ALA A 306 4.59 -9.00 21.82
CA ALA A 306 3.37 -8.30 22.22
C ALA A 306 3.61 -7.80 23.63
N CYS A 307 3.54 -6.48 23.86
CA CYS A 307 3.93 -5.87 25.12
C CYS A 307 3.20 -6.58 26.25
N ARG A 308 3.85 -7.60 26.84
CA ARG A 308 3.39 -8.27 28.03
C ARG A 308 3.72 -7.27 29.11
N SER A 309 2.71 -6.50 29.50
CA SER A 309 2.81 -5.79 30.76
C SER A 309 3.22 -6.81 31.84
N LEU A 310 4.03 -6.39 32.81
CA LEU A 310 4.51 -7.27 33.89
C LEU A 310 3.36 -7.92 34.68
N ASP A 311 2.14 -7.39 34.55
CA ASP A 311 0.88 -7.87 35.13
C ASP A 311 -0.02 -8.68 34.16
N GLY A 312 0.44 -8.98 32.94
CA GLY A 312 -0.26 -9.87 32.00
C GLY A 312 -1.51 -9.28 31.34
N ARG A 313 -1.65 -7.95 31.32
CA ARG A 313 -2.78 -7.26 30.68
C ARG A 313 -2.36 -6.68 29.34
N CYS A 314 -2.88 -7.25 28.25
CA CYS A 314 -2.75 -6.67 26.92
C CYS A 314 -3.62 -5.40 26.86
N PHE A 315 -3.01 -4.22 26.74
CA PHE A 315 -3.73 -3.03 26.30
C PHE A 315 -3.92 -3.12 24.79
N THR A 316 -5.15 -3.37 24.34
CA THR A 316 -5.54 -3.01 22.98
C THR A 316 -5.77 -1.49 22.96
N PRO A 317 -5.05 -0.73 22.14
CA PRO A 317 -5.51 0.61 21.81
C PRO A 317 -6.79 0.43 20.98
N HIS A 318 -7.82 1.24 21.24
CA HIS A 318 -9.11 1.28 20.52
C HIS A 318 -10.32 0.54 21.11
N THR A 319 -10.51 0.60 22.44
CA THR A 319 -11.89 0.60 22.96
C THR A 319 -12.08 1.83 23.84
N PRO A 320 -12.78 2.90 23.39
CA PRO A 320 -13.16 3.96 24.29
C PRO A 320 -14.08 3.38 25.37
N PRO A 321 -13.93 3.77 26.64
CA PRO A 321 -14.77 3.26 27.71
C PRO A 321 -16.23 3.63 27.44
N ILE A 322 -17.09 2.62 27.32
CA ILE A 322 -18.53 2.79 27.40
C ILE A 322 -18.82 3.33 28.79
N CYS A 323 -19.11 4.61 28.89
CA CYS A 323 -19.64 5.22 30.11
C CYS A 323 -21.04 4.63 30.34
N ALA A 324 -21.13 3.61 31.19
CA ALA A 324 -22.40 3.17 31.74
C ALA A 324 -22.93 4.29 32.66
N ALA A 325 -23.86 5.09 32.15
CA ALA A 325 -24.65 5.99 32.95
C ALA A 325 -25.57 5.16 33.85
N VAL A 326 -25.22 5.02 35.13
CA VAL A 326 -26.11 4.49 36.16
C VAL A 326 -27.17 5.57 36.44
N SER A 327 -28.37 5.35 35.91
CA SER A 327 -29.57 6.08 36.32
C SER A 327 -29.94 5.65 37.74
N GLN A 328 -29.69 6.51 38.73
CA GLN A 328 -30.30 6.37 40.05
C GLN A 328 -31.72 6.95 39.97
N HIS A 329 -32.71 6.06 39.95
CA HIS A 329 -34.09 6.41 40.26
C HIS A 329 -34.20 6.74 41.75
N HIS A 330 -34.42 8.01 42.06
CA HIS A 330 -35.04 8.40 43.33
C HIS A 330 -36.53 8.07 43.24
N THR A 331 -36.99 7.16 44.10
CA THR A 331 -38.39 7.09 44.54
C THR A 331 -38.41 7.44 46.02
N LEU A 332 -39.39 8.28 46.36
CA LEU A 332 -39.72 8.95 47.63
C LEU A 332 -39.16 8.37 48.94
#